data_AF-A0A651GFI1-F1
#
_entry.id   AF-A0A651GFI1-F1
#
_cell.length_a   1.000
_cell.length_b   1.000
_cell.length_c   1.000
_cell.angle_alpha   90.00
_cell.angle_beta   90.00
_cell.angle_gamma   90.00
#
_symmetry.space_group_name_H-M   'P 1'
#
loop_
_entity.id
_entity.type
_entity.pdbx_description
1 polymer ?
#
loop_
_entity_poly.entity_id
_entity_poly.type
_entity_poly.pdbx_seq_one_letter_code
_entity_poly.pdbx_strand_id
1 'polypeptide(L)' 'MKTIHWIILGIIFVITLVLEFTVLAGYDSHWWNAIPAFYAIFGFVICYALVYSAKFIAKKIVNRDINYYD' A
#
# COMPACT_ATOMS: atom_id res chain seq x y z
N MET A 1 -10.51 -5.71 17.27
CA MET A 1 -10.30 -5.85 15.82
C MET A 1 -10.80 -7.22 15.39
N LYS A 2 -11.71 -7.31 14.44
CA LYS A 2 -12.25 -8.62 14.01
C LYS A 2 -11.21 -9.34 13.16
N THR A 3 -11.06 -10.65 13.35
CA THR A 3 -10.09 -11.52 12.64
C THR A 3 -10.26 -11.49 11.12
N ILE A 4 -11.46 -11.15 10.64
CA ILE A 4 -11.82 -11.06 9.23
C ILE A 4 -10.87 -10.17 8.42
N HIS A 5 -10.42 -9.02 8.93
CA HIS A 5 -9.57 -8.11 8.15
C HIS A 5 -8.20 -8.73 7.85
N TRP A 6 -7.65 -9.52 8.79
CA TRP A 6 -6.40 -10.24 8.59
C TRP A 6 -6.55 -11.37 7.58
N ILE A 7 -7.70 -12.06 7.60
CA ILE A 7 -8.03 -13.10 6.62
C ILE A 7 -8.11 -12.49 5.22
N ILE A 8 -8.85 -11.38 5.06
CA ILE A 8 -8.98 -10.69 3.77
C ILE A 8 -7.60 -10.22 3.25
N LEU A 9 -6.80 -9.61 4.13
CA LEU A 9 -5.45 -9.16 3.76
C LEU A 9 -4.58 -10.33 3.30
N GLY A 10 -4.60 -11.45 4.03
CA GLY A 10 -3.88 -12.66 3.66
C GLY A 10 -4.32 -13.21 2.29
N ILE A 11 -5.62 -13.26 2.03
CA ILE A 11 -6.17 -13.71 0.74
C ILE A 11 -5.68 -12.81 -0.40
N ILE A 12 -5.78 -11.49 -0.25
CA ILE A 12 -5.34 -10.54 -1.29
C ILE A 12 -3.85 -10.70 -1.53
N PHE A 13 -3.04 -10.79 -0.47
CA PHE A 13 -1.60 -10.98 -0.57
C PHE A 13 -1.24 -12.27 -1.34
N VAL A 14 -1.87 -13.40 -1.00
CA VAL A 14 -1.65 -14.67 -1.69
C VAL A 14 -2.04 -14.56 -3.18
N ILE A 15 -3.18 -13.95 -3.50
CA ILE A 15 -3.61 -13.73 -4.89
C ILE A 15 -2.57 -12.89 -5.65
N THR A 16 -2.06 -11.81 -5.04
CA THR A 16 -1.03 -10.97 -5.66
C THR A 16 0.22 -11.78 -5.98
N LEU A 17 0.70 -12.61 -5.05
CA LEU A 17 1.88 -13.47 -5.30
C LEU A 17 1.62 -14.50 -6.39
N VAL A 18 0.45 -15.15 -6.39
CA VAL A 18 0.09 -16.11 -7.43
C VAL A 18 0.10 -15.43 -8.79
N LEU A 19 -0.50 -14.26 -8.93
CA LEU A 19 -0.51 -13.52 -10.20
C LEU A 19 0.90 -13.11 -10.63
N GLU A 20 1.72 -12.61 -9.70
CA GLU A 20 3.09 -12.22 -9.98
C GLU A 20 3.92 -13.38 -10.56
N PHE A 21 3.87 -14.54 -9.91
CA PHE A 21 4.70 -15.69 -10.30
C PHE A 21 4.12 -16.55 -11.43
N THR A 22 2.80 -16.54 -11.65
CA THR A 22 2.17 -17.38 -12.69
C THR A 22 1.80 -16.62 -13.95
N VAL A 23 1.41 -15.35 -13.83
CA VAL A 23 0.95 -14.54 -14.96
C VAL A 23 2.05 -13.57 -15.39
N LEU A 24 2.62 -12.81 -14.47
CA LEU A 24 3.55 -11.73 -14.82
C LEU A 24 4.99 -12.19 -15.05
N ALA A 25 5.40 -13.33 -14.49
CA ALA A 25 6.78 -13.82 -14.60
C ALA A 25 7.31 -13.98 -16.03
N GLY A 26 6.42 -14.21 -17.02
CA GLY A 26 6.78 -14.34 -18.43
C GLY A 26 6.14 -13.31 -19.36
N TYR A 27 5.30 -12.41 -18.85
CA TYR A 27 4.46 -11.53 -19.67
C TYR A 27 5.18 -10.25 -20.10
N ASP A 28 6.17 -9.77 -19.33
CA ASP A 28 6.90 -8.55 -19.68
C ASP A 28 8.27 -8.46 -19.00
N SER A 29 9.20 -7.71 -19.61
CA SER A 29 10.59 -7.55 -19.12
C SER A 29 10.79 -6.23 -18.37
N HIS A 30 9.97 -5.99 -17.35
CA HIS A 30 10.22 -4.88 -16.46
C HIS A 30 11.40 -5.20 -15.52
N TRP A 31 12.25 -4.22 -15.25
CA TRP A 31 13.42 -4.43 -14.37
C TRP A 31 13.02 -4.84 -12.95
N TRP A 32 11.84 -4.43 -12.48
CA TRP A 32 11.33 -4.80 -11.17
C TRP A 32 10.82 -6.24 -11.08
N ASN A 33 10.59 -6.93 -12.20
CA ASN A 33 10.24 -8.35 -12.19
C ASN A 33 11.40 -9.23 -11.66
N ALA A 34 12.62 -8.68 -11.57
CA ALA A 34 13.75 -9.33 -10.90
C ALA A 34 13.61 -9.33 -9.36
N ILE A 35 12.72 -8.50 -8.80
CA ILE A 35 12.48 -8.40 -7.38
C ILE A 35 11.27 -9.27 -7.05
N PRO A 36 11.42 -10.36 -6.27
CA PRO A 36 10.29 -11.20 -5.92
C PRO A 36 9.32 -10.47 -4.98
N ALA A 37 8.03 -10.71 -5.17
CA ALA A 37 6.93 -10.05 -4.46
C ALA A 37 6.89 -8.52 -4.65
N PHE A 38 7.46 -8.01 -5.76
CA PHE A 38 7.61 -6.58 -6.00
C PHE A 38 6.27 -5.85 -5.87
N TYR A 39 5.22 -6.36 -6.50
CA TYR A 39 3.92 -5.68 -6.54
C TYR A 39 3.26 -5.62 -5.17
N ALA A 40 3.41 -6.69 -4.37
CA ALA A 40 2.91 -6.72 -3.00
C ALA A 40 3.67 -5.74 -2.09
N ILE A 41 5.00 -5.71 -2.20
CA ILE A 41 5.86 -4.79 -1.43
C ILE A 41 5.56 -3.35 -1.82
N PHE A 42 5.55 -3.06 -3.13
CA PHE A 42 5.28 -1.73 -3.65
C PHE A 42 3.91 -1.24 -3.23
N GLY A 43 2.87 -2.05 -3.39
CA GLY A 43 1.51 -1.72 -2.95
C GLY A 43 1.44 -1.41 -1.45
N PHE A 44 2.12 -2.21 -0.62
CA PHE A 44 2.19 -1.98 0.83
C PHE A 44 2.90 -0.66 1.17
N VAL A 45 4.06 -0.40 0.57
CA VAL A 45 4.85 0.82 0.78
C VAL A 45 4.06 2.06 0.35
N ILE A 46 3.39 2.01 -0.79
CA ILE A 46 2.57 3.12 -1.28
C ILE A 46 1.36 3.36 -0.37
N CYS A 47 0.67 2.30 0.09
CA CYS A 47 -0.41 2.45 1.08
C CYS A 47 0.08 3.13 2.36
N TYR A 48 1.22 2.70 2.90
CA TYR A 48 1.82 3.34 4.06
C TYR A 48 2.15 4.81 3.77
N ALA A 49 2.83 5.08 2.67
CA ALA A 49 3.19 6.43 2.26
C ALA A 49 1.96 7.34 2.13
N LEU A 50 0.87 6.85 1.53
CA LEU A 50 -0.39 7.58 1.39
C LEU A 50 -1.01 7.93 2.74
N VAL A 51 -1.11 6.98 3.67
CA VAL A 51 -1.68 7.23 5.00
C VAL A 51 -0.87 8.29 5.75
N TYR A 52 0.45 8.20 5.73
CA TYR A 52 1.32 9.14 6.43
C TYR A 52 1.33 10.51 5.75
N SER A 53 1.34 10.55 4.43
CA SER A 53 1.25 11.80 3.67
C SER A 53 -0.07 12.50 3.93
N ALA A 54 -1.19 11.77 3.93
CA ALA A 54 -2.51 12.32 4.26
C ALA A 54 -2.54 12.90 5.67
N LYS A 55 -2.01 12.18 6.67
CA LYS A 55 -1.89 12.70 8.05
C LYS A 55 -1.02 13.94 8.13
N PHE A 56 0.09 13.97 7.41
CA PHE A 56 1.00 15.12 7.38
C PHE A 56 0.32 16.35 6.79
N ILE A 57 -0.33 16.20 5.63
CA ILE A 57 -1.08 17.27 4.96
C ILE A 57 -2.20 17.77 5.87
N ALA A 58 -2.99 16.85 6.44
CA ALA A 58 -4.08 17.19 7.35
C ALA A 58 -3.58 18.02 8.54
N LYS A 59 -2.49 17.60 9.19
CA LYS A 59 -1.96 18.28 10.38
C LYS A 59 -1.26 19.61 10.07
N LYS A 60 -0.53 19.70 8.96
CA LYS A 60 0.38 20.83 8.69
C LYS A 60 -0.21 21.88 7.76
N ILE A 61 -1.10 21.49 6.85
CA ILE A 61 -1.61 22.35 5.78
C ILE A 61 -3.09 22.65 5.99
N VAL A 62 -3.89 21.62 6.30
CA VAL A 62 -5.36 21.74 6.32
C VAL A 62 -5.88 22.21 7.69
N ASN A 63 -5.38 21.62 8.77
CA ASN A 63 -5.82 22.00 10.12
C ASN A 63 -5.38 23.44 10.41
N ARG A 64 -6.36 24.29 10.73
CA ARG A 64 -6.11 25.62 11.26
C ARG A 64 -5.61 25.55 12.69
N ASP A 65 -4.90 26.61 13.08
CA ASP A 65 -4.48 26.79 14.47
C ASP A 65 -5.70 26.87 15.40
N ILE A 66 -5.52 26.36 16.61
CA ILE A 66 -6.58 26.24 17.62
C ILE A 66 -7.05 27.64 18.06
N ASN A 67 -6.17 28.64 18.02
CA ASN A 67 -6.47 30.04 18.35
C ASN A 67 -6.97 30.86 17.14
N TYR A 68 -7.50 30.23 16.09
CA TYR A 68 -7.98 31.00 14.94
C TYR A 68 -9.26 31.81 15.24
N TYR A 69 -10.06 31.37 16.23
CA TYR A 69 -11.33 32.01 16.62
C TYR A 69 -11.31 32.61 18.04
N ASP A 70 -10.19 32.49 18.74
CA ASP A 70 -9.87 33.27 19.94
C ASP A 70 -9.21 34.59 19.51
#